data_AF-A0A165CPN7-F1
#
_entry.id   AF-A0A165CPN7-F1
#
_cell.length_a   1.000
_cell.length_b   1.000
_cell.length_c   1.000
_cell.angle_alpha   90.00
_cell.angle_beta   90.00
_cell.angle_gamma   90.00
#
_symmetry.space_group_name_H-M   'P 1'
#
loop_
_entity.id
_entity.type
_entity.pdbx_description
1 polymer ?
#
loop_
_entity_poly.entity_id
_entity_poly.type
_entity_poly.pdbx_seq_one_letter_code
_entity_poly.pdbx_strand_id
1 'polypeptide(L)' 'LEACIERTPDILVEELRDELGRCCGTWTSHSTIIRTLQRLGWTRKKVRTAC' A
#
# COMPACT_ATOMS: atom_id res chain seq x y z
N LEU A 1 3.79 -5.47 6.01
CA LEU A 1 3.83 -4.34 5.05
C LEU A 1 4.88 -4.60 3.98
N GLU A 2 6.18 -4.59 4.32
CA GLU A 2 7.28 -4.80 3.36
C GLU A 2 7.10 -6.08 2.54
N ALA A 3 6.83 -7.21 3.21
CA ALA A 3 6.56 -8.49 2.53
C ALA A 3 5.39 -8.44 1.53
N CYS A 4 4.36 -7.61 1.75
CA CYS A 4 3.25 -7.47 0.80
C CYS A 4 3.69 -6.75 -0.47
N ILE A 5 4.58 -5.76 -0.33
CA ILE A 5 5.09 -4.93 -1.42
C ILE A 5 6.18 -5.69 -2.19
N GLU A 6 7.05 -6.42 -1.50
CA GLU A 6 8.06 -7.27 -2.14
C GLU A 6 7.43 -8.38 -2.99
N ARG A 7 6.30 -8.94 -2.52
CA ARG A 7 5.52 -9.92 -3.28
C ARG A 7 4.83 -9.31 -4.50
N THR A 8 4.29 -8.09 -4.35
CA THR A 8 3.52 -7.41 -5.40
C THR A 8 3.88 -5.92 -5.42
N PRO A 9 4.95 -5.52 -6.13
CA PRO A 9 5.46 -4.14 -6.07
C PRO A 9 4.52 -3.10 -6.71
N ASP A 10 3.67 -3.53 -7.65
CA ASP A 10 2.69 -2.67 -8.33
C ASP A 10 1.31 -2.63 -7.63
N ILE A 11 1.22 -3.16 -6.40
CA ILE A 11 -0.03 -3.17 -5.63
C ILE A 11 -0.57 -1.75 -5.41
N LEU A 12 -1.88 -1.56 -5.62
CA LEU A 12 -2.51 -0.28 -5.33
C LEU A 12 -2.57 -0.06 -3.82
N VAL A 13 -2.55 1.22 -3.39
CA VAL A 13 -2.62 1.56 -1.96
C VAL A 13 -3.91 1.03 -1.30
N GLU A 14 -5.00 1.00 -2.06
CA GLU A 14 -6.30 0.47 -1.63
C GLU A 14 -6.24 -1.04 -1.43
N GLU A 15 -5.67 -1.77 -2.39
CA GLU A 15 -5.47 -3.22 -2.30
C GLU A 15 -4.51 -3.59 -1.16
N LEU A 16 -3.44 -2.82 -0.99
CA LEU A 16 -2.50 -3.00 0.11
C LEU A 16 -3.17 -2.79 1.47
N ARG A 17 -4.06 -1.81 1.59
CA ARG A 17 -4.85 -1.60 2.81
C ARG A 17 -5.73 -2.81 3.10
N ASP A 18 -6.44 -3.30 2.10
CA ASP A 18 -7.39 -4.39 2.25
C ASP A 18 -6.65 -5.70 2.59
N GLU A 19 -5.48 -5.93 1.99
CA GLU A 19 -4.59 -7.05 2.30
C GLU A 19 -4.05 -6.97 3.74
N LEU A 20 -3.62 -5.80 4.20
CA LEU A 20 -3.22 -5.59 5.60
C LEU A 20 -4.39 -5.83 6.57
N GLY A 21 -5.59 -5.40 6.20
CA GLY A 21 -6.80 -5.67 6.97
C GLY A 21 -7.10 -7.17 7.07
N ARG A 22 -6.96 -7.92 5.98
CA ARG A 22 -7.17 -9.37 5.93
C ARG A 22 -6.11 -10.16 6.69
N CYS A 23 -4.83 -9.85 6.46
CA CYS A 23 -3.71 -10.59 7.05
C CYS A 23 -3.45 -10.24 8.52
N CYS A 24 -3.60 -8.96 8.90
CA CYS A 24 -3.23 -8.47 10.23
C CYS A 24 -4.43 -8.06 11.09
N GLY A 25 -5.68 -8.21 10.58
CA GLY A 25 -6.90 -7.84 11.29
C GLY A 25 -7.01 -6.35 11.64
N THR A 26 -6.18 -5.50 11.03
CA THR A 26 -6.03 -4.10 11.41
C THR A 26 -6.41 -3.18 10.26
N TRP A 27 -7.43 -2.35 10.48
CA TRP A 27 -7.76 -1.30 9.52
C TRP A 27 -6.76 -0.14 9.63
N THR A 28 -6.20 0.25 8.49
CA THR A 28 -5.20 1.33 8.41
C THR A 28 -5.66 2.39 7.41
N SER A 29 -5.57 3.67 7.78
CA SER A 29 -5.93 4.76 6.87
C SER A 29 -4.95 4.85 5.69
N HIS A 30 -5.40 5.35 4.53
CA HIS A 30 -4.52 5.62 3.38
C HIS A 30 -3.35 6.53 3.75
N SER A 31 -3.60 7.57 4.54
CA SER A 31 -2.57 8.49 5.02
C SER A 31 -1.50 7.79 5.84
N THR A 32 -1.89 6.85 6.71
CA THR A 32 -0.95 6.05 7.50
C THR A 32 -0.09 5.17 6.60
N ILE A 33 -0.70 4.47 5.63
CA ILE A 33 0.06 3.63 4.68
C ILE A 33 1.08 4.49 3.92
N ILE A 34 0.65 5.60 3.34
CA ILE A 34 1.53 6.48 2.55
C ILE A 34 2.70 7.00 3.39
N ARG A 35 2.45 7.47 4.63
CA ARG A 35 3.52 7.94 5.53
C ARG A 35 4.50 6.82 5.86
N THR A 36 4.01 5.61 6.12
CA THR A 36 4.87 4.46 6.40
C THR A 36 5.72 4.09 5.19
N LEU A 37 5.14 4.05 3.99
CA LEU A 37 5.88 3.80 2.75
C LEU A 37 7.02 4.81 2.56
N GLN A 38 6.71 6.10 2.73
CA GLN A 38 7.71 7.18 2.63
C GLN A 38 8.81 7.03 3.68
N ARG A 39 8.46 6.68 4.93
CA ARG A 39 9.43 6.46 6.01
C ARG A 39 10.38 5.30 5.71
N LEU A 40 9.90 4.30 4.98
CA LEU A 40 10.68 3.15 4.54
C LEU A 40 11.46 3.41 3.23
N GLY A 41 11.38 4.62 2.65
CA GLY A 41 12.08 4.98 1.43
C GLY A 41 11.38 4.57 0.12
N TRP A 42 10.13 4.11 0.20
CA TRP A 42 9.37 3.66 -0.97
C TRP A 42 8.67 4.84 -1.64
N THR A 43 8.60 4.79 -2.97
CA THR A 43 7.86 5.76 -3.78
C THR A 43 6.64 5.09 -4.39
N ARG A 44 5.61 5.87 -4.72
CA ARG A 44 4.40 5.35 -5.38
C ARG A 44 4.28 5.90 -6.81
N LYS A 45 3.88 5.05 -7.73
CA LYS A 45 3.45 5.46 -9.07
C LYS A 45 1.96 5.80 -9.04
N LYS A 46 1.58 6.96 -9.59
CA LYS A 46 0.17 7.33 -9.75
C LYS A 46 -0.33 6.83 -11.11
N VAL A 47 -1.20 5.83 -11.11
CA VAL A 47 -1.87 5.37 -12.32
C VAL A 47 -3.04 6.31 -12.62
N ARG A 48 -3.14 6.81 -13.85
CA ARG A 48 -4.31 7.52 -14.35
C ARG A 48 -4.98 6.60 -15.35
N THR A 49 -6.21 6.19 -15.08
CA THR A 49 -7.02 5.50 -16.09
C THR A 49 -7.38 6.53 -17.17
N ALA A 50 -7.05 6.24 -18.42
CA ALA A 50 -7.55 7.03 -19.54
C ALA A 50 -9.04 6.75 -19.72
N CYS A 51 -9.85 7.80 -19.81
CA CYS A 51 -11.27 7.71 -20.17
C CYS A 51 -11.42 7.48 -21.68
#